data_AF-A0A351VDX0-F1
#
_entry.id   AF-A0A351VDX0-F1
#
_cell.length_a   1.000
_cell.length_b   1.000
_cell.length_c   1.000
_cell.angle_alpha   90.00
_cell.angle_beta   90.00
_cell.angle_gamma   90.00
#
_symmetry.space_group_name_H-M   'P 1'
#
loop_
_entity.id
_entity.type
_entity.pdbx_description
1 polymer ?
#
loop_
_entity_poly.entity_id
_entity_poly.type
_entity_poly.pdbx_seq_one_letter_code
_entity_poly.pdbx_strand_id
1 'polypeptide(L)' 'GTHADTQGGFLPAGHEGANAAKNEAVEALTALGYSPSEALKAVKKVEITEGMDTEAVLKLALKNING' A
#
# COMPACT_ATOMS: atom_id res chain seq x y z
N GLY A 1 33.25 -11.28 -22.73
CA GLY A 1 32.50 -10.02 -22.66
C GLY A 1 31.95 -9.92 -21.27
N THR A 2 32.40 -8.91 -20.52
CA THR A 2 32.07 -8.68 -19.12
C THR A 2 30.59 -8.35 -18.93
N HIS A 3 29.91 -9.15 -18.11
CA HIS A 3 28.64 -8.84 -17.46
C HIS A 3 28.87 -7.80 -16.36
N ALA A 4 28.92 -6.54 -16.78
CA ALA A 4 28.66 -5.36 -15.97
C ALA A 4 27.47 -4.70 -16.66
N ASP A 5 26.34 -4.40 -16.04
CA ASP A 5 26.21 -3.47 -14.93
C ASP A 5 24.71 -3.52 -14.54
N THR A 6 24.42 -4.04 -13.35
CA THR A 6 23.08 -3.97 -12.78
C THR A 6 22.87 -2.54 -12.29
N GLN A 7 22.48 -1.64 -13.19
CA GLN A 7 21.92 -0.35 -12.79
C GLN A 7 20.52 -0.61 -12.21
N GLY A 8 20.49 -1.01 -10.95
CA GLY A 8 19.33 -0.84 -10.09
C GLY A 8 19.15 0.66 -9.86
N GLY A 9 18.52 1.32 -10.84
CA GLY A 9 18.10 2.71 -10.70
C GLY A 9 17.15 2.79 -9.51
N PHE A 10 17.62 3.36 -8.41
CA PHE A 10 16.78 3.74 -7.30
C PHE A 10 15.90 4.90 -7.78
N LEU A 11 14.76 4.55 -8.37
CA LEU A 11 13.71 5.49 -8.69
C LEU A 11 13.26 6.10 -7.35
N PRO A 12 13.07 7.42 -7.23
CA PRO A 12 12.51 7.98 -6.01
C PRO A 12 11.10 7.40 -5.81
N ALA A 13 10.99 6.46 -4.85
CA ALA A 13 9.81 5.65 -4.56
C ALA A 13 8.62 6.46 -3.96
N GLY A 14 8.51 7.75 -4.26
CA GLY A 14 7.56 8.65 -3.62
C GLY A 14 6.11 8.43 -4.04
N HIS A 15 5.86 8.04 -5.29
CA HIS A 15 4.49 7.95 -5.84
C HIS A 15 4.01 6.52 -6.16
N GLU A 16 4.91 5.63 -6.59
CA GLU A 16 4.53 4.27 -6.99
C GLU A 16 4.30 3.37 -5.77
N GLY A 17 5.11 3.55 -4.72
CA GLY A 17 4.96 2.84 -3.44
C GLY A 17 3.64 3.14 -2.74
N ALA A 18 3.14 4.38 -2.83
CA ALA A 18 1.87 4.76 -2.23
C ALA A 18 0.67 4.04 -2.86
N ASN A 19 0.70 3.78 -4.18
CA ASN A 19 -0.36 3.00 -4.84
C ASN A 19 -0.21 1.50 -4.58
N ALA A 20 1.02 0.98 -4.55
CA ALA A 20 1.28 -0.41 -4.17
C ALA A 20 0.76 -0.69 -2.75
N ALA A 21 1.10 0.17 -1.78
CA ALA A 21 0.65 0.06 -0.40
C ALA A 21 -0.88 0.08 -0.24
N LYS A 22 -1.59 0.85 -1.09
CA LYS A 22 -3.07 0.83 -1.11
C LYS A 22 -3.60 -0.53 -1.56
N ASN A 23 -3.10 -1.04 -2.69
CA ASN A 23 -3.59 -2.29 -3.25
C ASN A 23 -3.28 -3.45 -2.31
N GLU A 24 -2.05 -3.54 -1.80
CA GLU A 24 -1.67 -4.58 -0.84
C GLU A 24 -2.51 -4.51 0.43
N ALA A 25 -2.82 -3.30 0.93
CA ALA A 25 -3.69 -3.15 2.09
C ALA A 25 -5.13 -3.64 1.79
N VAL A 26 -5.67 -3.38 0.59
CA VAL A 26 -6.99 -3.88 0.18
C VAL A 26 -7.00 -5.40 0.10
N GLU A 27 -5.96 -6.00 -0.49
CA GLU A 27 -5.80 -7.45 -0.58
C GLU A 27 -5.69 -8.08 0.81
N ALA A 28 -4.90 -7.49 1.70
CA ALA A 28 -4.76 -7.94 3.09
C ALA A 28 -6.09 -7.86 3.85
N LEU A 29 -6.82 -6.74 3.76
CA LEU A 29 -8.14 -6.60 4.38
C LEU A 29 -9.13 -7.64 3.85
N THR A 30 -9.10 -7.92 2.55
CA THR A 30 -9.94 -8.96 1.95
C THR A 30 -9.58 -10.35 2.51
N ALA A 31 -8.29 -10.65 2.65
CA ALA A 31 -7.81 -11.89 3.26
C ALA A 31 -8.18 -12.03 4.75
N LEU A 32 -8.30 -10.91 5.48
CA LEU A 32 -8.78 -10.88 6.86
C LEU A 32 -10.31 -11.10 6.99
N GLY A 33 -11.04 -11.14 5.87
CA GLY A 33 -12.49 -11.40 5.84
C GLY A 33 -13.37 -10.17 5.65
N TYR A 34 -12.78 -9.01 5.36
CA TYR A 34 -13.57 -7.83 4.98
C TYR A 34 -14.03 -7.91 3.53
N SER A 35 -15.19 -7.34 3.22
CA SER A 35 -15.65 -7.25 1.83
C SER A 35 -14.70 -6.36 1.01
N PRO A 36 -14.39 -6.70 -0.26
CA PRO A 36 -13.49 -5.91 -1.10
C PRO A 36 -13.90 -4.44 -1.23
N SER A 37 -15.21 -4.19 -1.28
CA SER A 37 -15.80 -2.85 -1.34
C SER A 37 -15.57 -2.03 -0.05
N GLU A 38 -15.62 -2.68 1.11
CA GLU A 38 -15.38 -2.02 2.41
C GLU A 38 -13.88 -1.74 2.59
N ALA A 39 -13.05 -2.72 2.23
CA ALA A 39 -11.59 -2.57 2.21
C ALA A 39 -11.15 -1.38 1.34
N LEU A 40 -11.66 -1.30 0.10
CA LEU A 40 -11.36 -0.19 -0.81
C LEU A 40 -11.80 1.16 -0.26
N LYS A 41 -13.00 1.26 0.33
CA LYS A 41 -13.48 2.51 0.93
C LYS A 41 -12.61 2.94 2.11
N ALA A 42 -12.23 1.99 2.97
CA ALA A 42 -11.41 2.26 4.13
C ALA A 42 -10.02 2.76 3.74
N VAL A 43 -9.35 2.06 2.82
CA VAL A 43 -8.02 2.45 2.30
C VAL A 43 -8.07 3.80 1.57
N LYS A 44 -9.16 4.09 0.83
CA LYS A 44 -9.36 5.40 0.18
C LYS A 44 -9.54 6.56 1.15
N LYS A 45 -10.06 6.31 2.35
CA LYS A 45 -10.17 7.32 3.42
C LYS A 45 -8.84 7.58 4.14
N VAL A 46 -7.85 6.70 3.96
CA VAL A 46 -6.52 6.90 4.52
C VAL A 46 -5.78 7.92 3.68
N GLU A 47 -5.36 9.01 4.31
CA GLU A 47 -4.40 9.94 3.73
C GLU A 47 -3.02 9.26 3.74
N ILE A 48 -2.50 8.96 2.54
CA ILE A 48 -1.19 8.33 2.37
C ILE A 48 -0.18 9.41 2.04
N THR A 49 0.80 9.55 2.92
CA THR A 49 1.94 10.45 2.74
C THR A 49 3.13 9.69 2.16
N GLU A 50 4.08 10.44 1.59
CA GLU A 50 5.35 9.85 1.14
C GLU A 50 6.07 9.14 2.30
N GLY A 51 6.51 7.91 2.06
CA GLY A 51 7.17 7.06 3.05
C GLY A 51 6.23 6.25 3.95
N MET A 52 4.92 6.23 3.67
CA MET A 52 3.98 5.40 4.40
C MET A 52 3.94 3.97 3.84
N ASP A 53 4.28 2.98 4.68
CA ASP A 53 4.25 1.57 4.31
C ASP A 53 2.84 0.95 4.37
N THR A 54 2.66 -0.18 3.69
CA THR A 54 1.44 -1.00 3.66
C THR A 54 0.88 -1.29 5.06
N GLU A 55 1.74 -1.58 6.05
CA GLU A 55 1.31 -1.84 7.43
C GLU A 55 0.66 -0.61 8.09
N ALA A 56 1.19 0.59 7.84
CA ALA A 56 0.63 1.84 8.35
C ALA A 56 -0.74 2.14 7.71
N VAL A 57 -0.85 1.92 6.39
CA VAL A 57 -2.11 2.03 5.65
C VAL A 57 -3.15 1.05 6.21
N LEU A 58 -2.76 -0.20 6.45
CA LEU A 58 -3.64 -1.24 6.98
C LEU A 58 -4.19 -0.87 8.36
N LYS A 59 -3.33 -0.40 9.28
CA LYS A 59 -3.75 0.05 10.62
C LYS A 59 -4.76 1.20 10.55
N LEU A 60 -4.56 2.17 9.67
CA LEU A 60 -5.49 3.29 9.50
C LEU A 60 -6.79 2.88 8.81
N ALA A 61 -6.72 1.98 7.83
CA ALA A 61 -7.91 1.46 7.16
C ALA A 61 -8.79 0.65 8.14
N LEU A 62 -8.19 -0.20 8.99
CA LEU A 62 -8.92 -0.93 10.04
C LEU A 62 -9.65 0.02 10.99
N LYS A 63 -9.00 1.12 11.41
CA LYS A 63 -9.66 2.17 12.22
C LYS A 63 -10.85 2.81 11.50
N ASN A 64 -10.85 2.87 10.17
CA ASN A 64 -11.96 3.41 9.38
C ASN A 64 -13.13 2.41 9.21
N ILE A 65 -12.90 1.11 9.39
CA ILE A 65 -13.95 0.06 9.29
C ILE A 65 -14.60 -0.18 10.66
N ASN A 66 -13.79 -0.17 11.72
CA ASN A 66 -14.24 -0.43 13.09
C ASN A 66 -14.58 0.84 13.88
N GLY A 67 -14.35 2.02 13.30
CA GLY A 67 -14.61 3.32 13.91
C GLY A 67 -15.93 3.95 13.52
#